data_AF-A0A7V4W9W3-F1
#
_entry.id   AF-A0A7V4W9W3-F1
#
_cell.length_a   1.000
_cell.length_b   1.000
_cell.length_c   1.000
_cell.angle_alpha   90.00
_cell.angle_beta   90.00
_cell.angle_gamma   90.00
#
_symmetry.space_group_name_H-M   'P 1'
#
loop_
_entity.id
_entity.type
_entity.pdbx_description
1 polymer ?
#
loop_
_entity_poly.entity_id
_entity_poly.type
_entity_poly.pdbx_seq_one_letter_code
_entity_poly.pdbx_strand_id
1 'polypeptide(L)'
;MKLQEFKKLVKAEFGEGLEHATPANVREFLDRFQNDKLLERVANRLVINEPCNSYEEVIKDFFAGILELPPEEAIVKLWTVALELAFLGIESQYSERFASLFQDTE
;
A
#
# COMPACT_ATOMS: atom_id res chain seq x y z
N MET A 1 3.32 -15.11 0.74
CA MET A 1 3.35 -14.97 2.21
C MET A 1 2.02 -15.42 2.76
N LYS A 2 2.01 -16.18 3.86
CA LYS A 2 0.77 -16.65 4.50
C LYS A 2 0.11 -15.55 5.33
N LEU A 3 -1.21 -15.58 5.46
CA LEU A 3 -1.97 -14.57 6.21
C LEU A 3 -1.51 -14.42 7.66
N GLN A 4 -1.11 -15.51 8.32
CA GLN A 4 -0.65 -15.46 9.70
C GLN A 4 0.71 -14.76 9.86
N GLU A 5 1.62 -14.92 8.91
CA GLU A 5 2.89 -14.21 8.86
C GLU A 5 2.64 -12.72 8.68
N PHE A 6 1.72 -12.37 7.77
CA PHE A 6 1.32 -10.99 7.54
C PHE A 6 0.80 -10.32 8.81
N LYS A 7 -0.14 -10.98 9.50
CA LYS A 7 -0.73 -10.45 10.75
C LYS A 7 0.33 -10.20 11.81
N LYS A 8 1.30 -11.12 11.98
CA LYS A 8 2.41 -10.94 12.93
C LYS A 8 3.28 -9.75 12.55
N LEU A 9 3.59 -9.61 11.27
CA LEU A 9 4.42 -8.53 10.74
C LEU A 9 3.75 -7.17 10.91
N VAL A 10 2.44 -7.06 10.60
CA VAL A 10 1.64 -5.85 10.83
C VAL A 10 1.62 -5.46 12.32
N LYS A 11 1.36 -6.43 13.21
CA LYS A 11 1.31 -6.19 14.65
C LYS A 11 2.67 -5.80 15.24
N ALA A 12 3.75 -6.39 14.74
CA ALA A 12 5.10 -6.06 15.16
C ALA A 12 5.48 -4.63 14.76
N GLU A 13 5.05 -4.17 13.57
CA GLU A 13 5.35 -2.81 13.10
C GLU A 13 4.48 -1.76 13.78
N PHE A 14 3.17 -1.99 13.84
CA PHE A 14 2.19 -0.95 14.15
C PHE A 14 1.50 -1.11 15.51
N GLY A 15 1.70 -2.22 16.21
CA GLY A 15 0.96 -2.56 17.43
C GLY A 15 -0.29 -3.40 17.16
N GLU A 16 -0.90 -3.92 18.24
CA GLU A 16 -2.04 -4.83 18.16
C GLU A 16 -3.28 -4.20 17.50
N GLY A 17 -3.47 -2.90 17.70
CA GLY A 17 -4.56 -2.08 17.14
C GLY A 17 -4.08 -0.99 16.19
N LEU A 18 -2.87 -1.13 15.62
CA LEU A 18 -2.23 -0.12 14.77
C LEU A 18 -1.94 1.21 15.50
N GLU A 19 -1.74 1.18 16.82
CA GLU A 19 -1.56 2.37 17.66
C GLU A 19 -0.33 3.20 17.28
N HIS A 20 0.64 2.58 16.62
CA HIS A 20 1.89 3.20 16.17
C HIS A 20 1.89 3.53 14.68
N ALA A 21 0.78 3.31 13.96
CA ALA A 21 0.70 3.63 12.54
C ALA A 21 0.67 5.15 12.31
N THR A 22 1.58 5.63 11.48
CA THR A 22 1.71 7.01 11.05
C THR A 22 1.83 7.05 9.52
N PRO A 23 1.49 8.15 8.85
CA PRO A 23 1.67 8.23 7.39
C PRO A 23 3.08 7.90 6.92
N ALA A 24 4.10 8.36 7.65
CA ALA A 24 5.50 8.12 7.30
C ALA A 24 5.88 6.63 7.41
N ASN A 25 5.65 5.99 8.57
CA ASN A 25 6.05 4.59 8.73
C ASN A 25 5.16 3.61 7.94
N VAL A 26 3.91 3.97 7.61
CA VAL A 26 3.06 3.19 6.71
C VAL A 26 3.66 3.17 5.30
N ARG A 27 4.11 4.31 4.78
CA ARG A 27 4.80 4.37 3.48
C ARG A 27 6.07 3.52 3.49
N GLU A 28 6.93 3.70 4.49
CA GLU A 28 8.17 2.91 4.62
C GLU A 28 7.91 1.41 4.71
N PHE A 29 6.89 1.00 5.48
CA PHE A 29 6.48 -0.39 5.61
C PHE A 29 6.02 -0.98 4.27
N LEU A 30 5.17 -0.27 3.54
CA LEU A 30 4.65 -0.71 2.24
C LEU A 30 5.78 -0.79 1.20
N ASP A 31 6.70 0.17 1.19
CA ASP A 31 7.86 0.18 0.30
C ASP A 31 8.74 -1.06 0.53
N ARG A 32 9.06 -1.39 1.79
CA ARG A 32 9.80 -2.63 2.13
C ARG A 32 9.03 -3.86 1.67
N PHE A 33 7.73 -3.90 1.93
CA PHE A 33 6.87 -5.03 1.60
C PHE A 33 6.77 -5.29 0.08
N GLN A 34 6.86 -4.25 -0.74
CA GLN A 34 6.88 -4.35 -2.20
C GLN A 34 8.28 -4.69 -2.73
N ASN A 35 9.33 -4.09 -2.17
CA ASN A 35 10.71 -4.29 -2.60
C ASN A 35 11.24 -5.70 -2.35
N ASP A 36 10.86 -6.34 -1.24
CA ASP A 36 11.27 -7.72 -0.93
C ASP A 36 10.81 -8.70 -2.03
N LYS A 37 9.64 -8.46 -2.63
CA LYS A 37 9.12 -9.28 -3.74
C LYS A 37 9.79 -8.97 -5.08
N LEU A 38 10.32 -7.75 -5.24
CA LEU A 38 10.99 -7.33 -6.46
C LEU A 38 12.40 -7.95 -6.52
N LEU A 39 13.15 -7.94 -5.41
CA LEU A 39 14.50 -8.51 -5.35
C LEU A 39 14.53 -10.02 -5.65
N GLU A 40 13.52 -10.79 -5.20
CA GLU A 40 13.41 -12.21 -5.57
C GLU A 40 13.22 -12.44 -7.08
N ARG A 41 12.67 -11.46 -7.81
CA ARG A 41 12.36 -11.57 -9.25
C ARG A 41 13.51 -11.13 -10.17
N VAL A 42 14.48 -10.35 -9.68
CA VAL A 42 15.55 -9.74 -10.49
C VAL A 42 16.70 -10.71 -10.82
N ALA A 43 16.64 -11.97 -10.37
CA ALA A 43 17.64 -12.98 -10.74
C ALA A 43 17.66 -13.34 -12.25
N ASN A 44 16.70 -12.85 -13.05
CA ASN A 44 16.54 -13.13 -14.47
C ASN A 44 16.31 -11.85 -15.31
N ARG A 45 16.25 -12.00 -16.64
CA ARG A 45 15.94 -10.93 -17.59
C ARG A 45 14.63 -10.21 -17.21
N LEU A 46 14.72 -8.90 -16.99
CA LEU A 46 13.57 -8.03 -16.77
C LEU A 46 12.87 -7.76 -18.10
N VAL A 47 11.58 -8.05 -18.16
CA VAL A 47 10.67 -7.67 -19.25
C VAL A 47 9.63 -6.74 -18.66
N ILE A 48 9.61 -5.49 -19.12
CA ILE A 48 8.56 -4.53 -18.77
C ILE A 48 7.40 -4.81 -19.72
N ASN A 49 6.36 -5.47 -19.20
CA ASN A 49 5.12 -5.73 -19.92
C ASN A 49 4.00 -5.00 -19.17
N GLU A 50 3.66 -3.81 -19.63
CA GLU A 50 2.62 -2.96 -19.06
C GLU A 50 1.37 -3.05 -19.95
N PRO A 51 0.42 -3.95 -19.66
CA PRO A 51 -0.77 -4.13 -20.48
C PRO A 51 -1.81 -3.02 -20.30
N CYS A 52 -1.68 -2.19 -19.26
CA CYS A 52 -2.60 -1.11 -18.93
C CYS A 52 -2.05 0.23 -19.45
N ASN A 53 -2.92 1.06 -20.04
CA ASN A 53 -2.58 2.38 -20.58
C ASN A 53 -2.98 3.53 -19.65
N SER A 54 -3.61 3.22 -18.51
CA SER A 54 -3.98 4.21 -17.51
C SER A 54 -3.95 3.63 -16.10
N TYR A 55 -3.84 4.51 -15.10
CA TYR A 55 -3.94 4.13 -13.70
C TYR A 55 -5.31 3.52 -13.38
N GLU A 56 -6.39 4.02 -13.99
CA GLU A 56 -7.73 3.45 -13.81
C GLU A 56 -7.79 1.99 -14.28
N GLU A 57 -7.19 1.68 -15.43
CA GLU A 57 -7.08 0.31 -15.94
C GLU A 57 -6.26 -0.58 -14.99
N VAL A 58 -5.16 -0.07 -14.43
CA VAL A 58 -4.36 -0.80 -13.43
C VAL A 58 -5.19 -1.14 -12.19
N ILE A 59 -5.99 -0.20 -11.68
CA ILE A 59 -6.85 -0.43 -10.52
C ILE A 59 -7.96 -1.44 -10.83
N LYS A 60 -8.58 -1.35 -12.02
CA LYS A 60 -9.58 -2.33 -12.46
C LYS A 60 -8.99 -3.73 -12.59
N ASP A 61 -7.84 -3.85 -13.24
CA ASP A 61 -7.12 -5.12 -13.42
C ASP A 61 -6.72 -5.71 -12.06
N PHE A 62 -6.22 -4.88 -11.14
CA PHE A 62 -5.94 -5.30 -9.76
C PHE A 62 -7.18 -5.91 -9.10
N PHE A 63 -8.31 -5.20 -9.06
CA PHE A 63 -9.51 -5.71 -8.39
C PHE A 63 -10.10 -6.94 -9.08
N ALA A 64 -10.05 -7.00 -10.41
CA ALA A 64 -10.46 -8.20 -11.16
C ALA A 64 -9.57 -9.39 -10.78
N GLY A 65 -8.25 -9.22 -10.77
CA GLY A 65 -7.29 -10.26 -10.42
C GLY A 65 -7.40 -10.72 -8.97
N ILE A 66 -7.80 -9.84 -8.03
CA ILE A 66 -8.01 -10.20 -6.62
C ILE A 66 -9.11 -11.26 -6.47
N LEU A 67 -10.18 -11.18 -7.25
CA LEU A 67 -11.32 -12.11 -7.15
C LEU A 67 -10.94 -13.55 -7.52
N GLU A 68 -9.87 -13.72 -8.29
CA GLU A 68 -9.37 -15.02 -8.74
C GLU A 68 -8.35 -15.65 -7.77
N LEU A 69 -7.95 -14.93 -6.72
CA LEU A 69 -6.96 -15.41 -5.74
C LEU A 69 -7.59 -16.22 -4.60
N PRO A 70 -6.82 -17.12 -3.97
CA PRO A 70 -7.22 -17.71 -2.70
C PRO A 70 -7.55 -16.61 -1.67
N PRO A 71 -8.60 -16.77 -0.85
CA PRO A 71 -9.03 -15.73 0.09
C PRO A 71 -7.94 -15.20 1.01
N GLU A 72 -7.03 -16.06 1.46
CA GLU A 72 -5.90 -15.68 2.31
C GLU A 72 -4.87 -14.78 1.62
N GLU A 73 -4.71 -14.92 0.30
CA GLU A 73 -3.81 -14.08 -0.48
C GLU A 73 -4.49 -12.77 -0.90
N ALA A 74 -5.77 -12.88 -1.28
CA ALA A 74 -6.63 -11.74 -1.62
C ALA A 74 -6.70 -10.74 -0.45
N ILE A 75 -6.94 -11.21 0.77
CA ILE A 75 -7.09 -10.33 1.94
C ILE A 75 -5.81 -9.54 2.25
N VAL A 76 -4.62 -10.13 2.06
CA VAL A 76 -3.35 -9.42 2.29
C VAL A 76 -3.17 -8.27 1.29
N LYS A 77 -3.47 -8.54 0.01
CA LYS A 77 -3.38 -7.52 -1.04
C LYS A 77 -4.44 -6.42 -0.87
N LEU A 78 -5.68 -6.79 -0.57
CA LEU A 78 -6.75 -5.83 -0.32
C LEU A 78 -6.46 -4.96 0.90
N TRP A 79 -6.00 -5.57 2.00
CA TRP A 79 -5.68 -4.83 3.21
C TRP A 79 -4.54 -3.85 3.01
N THR A 80 -3.49 -4.23 2.27
CA THR A 80 -2.35 -3.32 1.99
C THR A 80 -2.76 -2.12 1.15
N VAL A 81 -3.54 -2.32 0.08
CA VAL A 81 -4.09 -1.22 -0.72
C VAL A 81 -5.04 -0.34 0.10
N ALA A 82 -5.91 -0.94 0.92
CA ALA A 82 -6.82 -0.17 1.77
C ALA A 82 -6.05 0.70 2.79
N LEU A 83 -4.98 0.16 3.38
CA LEU A 83 -4.12 0.91 4.30
C LEU A 83 -3.46 2.09 3.58
N GLU A 84 -2.87 1.86 2.41
CA GLU A 84 -2.23 2.90 1.61
C GLU A 84 -3.20 4.04 1.30
N LEU A 85 -4.37 3.72 0.75
CA LEU A 85 -5.38 4.71 0.38
C LEU A 85 -5.90 5.49 1.60
N ALA A 86 -6.10 4.82 2.73
CA ALA A 86 -6.55 5.47 3.96
C ALA A 86 -5.52 6.49 4.47
N PHE A 87 -4.24 6.14 4.50
CA PHE A 87 -3.19 7.03 4.99
C PHE A 87 -2.83 8.14 4.00
N LEU A 88 -2.93 7.90 2.68
CA LEU A 88 -2.86 8.97 1.68
C LEU A 88 -4.00 9.99 1.86
N GLY A 89 -5.22 9.51 2.15
CA GLY A 89 -6.35 10.39 2.44
C GLY A 89 -6.11 11.26 3.69
N ILE A 90 -5.52 10.68 4.73
CA ILE A 90 -5.11 11.42 5.94
C ILE A 90 -4.06 12.49 5.62
N GLU A 91 -3.01 12.17 4.85
CA GLU A 91 -2.00 13.14 4.42
C GLU A 91 -2.61 14.30 3.62
N SER A 92 -3.52 14.00 2.68
CA SER A 92 -4.21 15.02 1.88
C SER A 92 -4.98 16.00 2.78
N GLN A 93 -5.73 15.48 3.77
CA GLN A 93 -6.49 16.31 4.70
C GLN A 93 -5.58 17.20 5.56
N TYR A 94 -4.42 16.68 6.00
CA TYR A 94 -3.45 17.51 6.71
C TYR A 94 -2.87 18.59 5.80
N SER A 95 -2.51 18.26 4.56
CA SER A 95 -1.96 19.22 3.61
C SER A 95 -2.95 20.35 3.31
N GLU A 96 -4.22 20.05 3.10
CA GLU A 96 -5.28 21.05 2.89
C GLU A 96 -5.43 21.98 4.11
N ARG A 97 -5.43 21.41 5.32
CA ARG A 97 -5.48 22.19 6.56
C ARG A 97 -4.27 23.09 6.72
N PHE A 98 -3.05 22.58 6.50
CA PHE A 98 -1.84 23.38 6.57
C PHE A 98 -1.85 24.50 5.53
N ALA A 99 -2.24 24.21 4.28
CA ALA A 99 -2.35 25.23 3.23
C ALA A 99 -3.29 26.37 3.65
N SER A 100 -4.43 26.07 4.27
CA SER A 100 -5.37 27.09 4.75
C SER A 100 -4.80 27.99 5.85
N LEU A 101 -3.84 27.51 6.65
CA LEU A 101 -3.20 28.30 7.72
C LEU A 101 -2.17 29.31 7.18
N PHE A 102 -1.65 29.09 5.97
CA PHE A 102 -0.67 29.98 5.34
C PHE A 102 -1.29 30.95 4.33
N GLN A 103 -2.56 30.78 3.96
CA GLN A 103 -3.29 31.66 3.05
C GLN A 103 -3.54 33.08 3.60
N ASP A 104 -3.46 33.29 4.92
CA ASP A 104 -3.62 34.60 5.56
C ASP A 104 -2.32 35.44 5.59
N THR A 105 -1.25 34.97 4.94
CA THR A 105 0.09 35.61 5.01
C THR A 105 0.52 36.34 3.73
N GLU A 106 -0.38 36.49 2.74
CA GLU A 106 -0.16 37.29 1.52
C GLU A 106 -1.06 38.52 1.44
#